data_AF-A0A8I3AB82-F1
#
_entry.id   AF-A0A8I3AB82-F1
#
_cell.length_a   1.000
_cell.length_b   1.000
_cell.length_c   1.000
_cell.angle_alpha   90.00
_cell.angle_beta   90.00
_cell.angle_gamma   90.00
#
_symmetry.space_group_name_H-M   'P 1'
#
loop_
_entity.id
_entity.type
_entity.pdbx_description
1 polymer ?
#
loop_
_entity_poly.entity_id
_entity_poly.type
_entity_poly.pdbx_seq_one_letter_code
_entity_poly.pdbx_strand_id
1 'polypeptide(L)'
;MCDPSVDVPDASRSQPAPYSPQHGLAPSPASRTPSPSLPEIPAAELDLTCSFDSIMGMGTSSASGEPHVERVHKRASNVLKLTQENEKLKEELKAMTARLEAAERRRQEVAHRQLEMQQQPIGRHVANTQPAAVQDSP
;
A
#
# COMPACT_ATOMS: atom_id res chain seq x y z
N MET A 1 -27.93 20.98 12.61
CA MET A 1 -28.43 20.25 11.43
C MET A 1 -27.72 20.79 10.21
N CYS A 2 -27.28 19.85 9.36
CA CYS A 2 -26.87 19.97 7.95
C CYS A 2 -25.55 20.68 7.58
N ASP A 3 -24.60 19.83 7.15
CA ASP A 3 -23.50 20.05 6.21
C ASP A 3 -23.92 20.77 4.91
N PRO A 4 -22.98 21.49 4.27
CA PRO A 4 -22.91 21.48 2.82
C PRO A 4 -21.53 21.06 2.30
N SER A 5 -21.52 19.87 1.69
CA SER A 5 -20.99 19.59 0.35
C SER A 5 -19.56 20.05 0.03
N VAL A 6 -18.62 19.11 0.09
CA VAL A 6 -17.28 19.25 -0.49
C VAL A 6 -17.34 18.79 -1.95
N ASP A 7 -17.20 19.75 -2.87
CA ASP A 7 -16.91 19.50 -4.28
C ASP A 7 -15.54 18.83 -4.42
N VAL A 8 -15.51 17.63 -5.01
CA VAL A 8 -14.29 16.88 -5.31
C VAL A 8 -13.95 17.10 -6.80
N PRO A 9 -12.83 17.73 -7.16
CA PRO A 9 -12.41 17.75 -8.56
C PRO A 9 -11.87 16.38 -8.99
N ASP A 10 -12.56 15.85 -10.00
CA ASP A 10 -12.33 14.61 -10.74
C ASP A 10 -10.92 14.57 -11.35
N ALA A 11 -10.07 13.72 -10.78
CA ALA A 11 -8.72 13.48 -11.28
C ALA A 11 -8.81 12.66 -12.58
N SER A 12 -8.26 13.24 -13.64
CA SER A 12 -7.96 12.62 -14.93
C SER A 12 -7.49 11.16 -14.78
N ARG A 13 -8.45 10.24 -14.87
CA ARG A 13 -8.23 8.81 -15.00
C ARG A 13 -8.02 8.54 -16.47
N SER A 14 -6.75 8.36 -16.88
CA SER A 14 -6.40 7.75 -18.16
C SER A 14 -7.14 6.42 -18.29
N GLN A 15 -8.20 6.40 -19.08
CA GLN A 15 -8.88 5.19 -19.47
C GLN A 15 -8.03 4.46 -20.52
N PRO A 16 -7.74 3.16 -20.36
CA PRO A 16 -7.37 2.34 -21.51
C PRO A 16 -8.61 2.18 -22.41
N ALA A 17 -8.39 2.31 -23.72
CA ALA A 17 -9.42 2.28 -24.75
C ALA A 17 -10.36 1.06 -24.66
N PRO A 18 -11.65 1.21 -24.99
CA PRO A 18 -12.54 0.07 -25.14
C PRO A 18 -12.17 -0.69 -26.41
N TYR A 19 -11.68 -1.92 -26.24
CA TYR A 19 -11.63 -2.88 -27.33
C TYR A 19 -13.06 -3.15 -27.80
N SER A 20 -13.36 -2.78 -29.04
CA SER A 20 -14.58 -3.17 -29.75
C SER A 20 -14.34 -4.50 -30.45
N PRO A 21 -14.99 -5.61 -30.04
CA PRO A 21 -15.01 -6.83 -30.84
C PRO A 21 -16.14 -6.72 -31.87
N GLN A 22 -15.82 -6.25 -33.08
CA GLN A 22 -16.62 -6.50 -34.26
C GLN A 22 -16.24 -7.88 -34.81
N HIS A 23 -16.93 -8.94 -34.38
CA HIS A 23 -16.98 -10.18 -35.15
C HIS A 23 -18.36 -10.84 -35.01
N GLY A 24 -19.20 -10.58 -36.01
CA GLY A 24 -19.93 -11.59 -36.78
C GLY A 24 -20.82 -12.57 -36.01
N LEU A 25 -22.13 -12.34 -36.10
CA LEU A 25 -23.16 -13.37 -35.97
C LEU A 25 -23.03 -14.37 -37.14
N ALA A 26 -22.65 -15.62 -36.85
CA ALA A 26 -22.95 -16.80 -37.67
C ALA A 26 -22.95 -18.08 -36.79
N PRO A 27 -23.83 -19.07 -37.04
CA PRO A 27 -24.26 -20.05 -36.05
C PRO A 27 -23.28 -21.23 -35.92
N SER A 28 -22.81 -21.50 -34.70
CA SER A 28 -22.06 -22.73 -34.40
C SER A 28 -23.02 -23.82 -33.89
N PRO A 29 -23.02 -25.03 -34.48
CA PRO A 29 -23.94 -26.10 -34.13
C PRO A 29 -23.62 -26.68 -32.75
N ALA A 30 -24.62 -26.64 -31.86
CA ALA A 30 -24.80 -27.50 -30.69
C ALA A 30 -23.53 -28.16 -30.10
N SER A 31 -22.73 -27.42 -29.34
CA SER A 31 -21.82 -28.05 -28.38
C SER A 31 -22.63 -28.45 -27.15
N ARG A 32 -23.12 -29.69 -27.14
CA ARG A 32 -23.54 -30.35 -25.90
C ARG A 32 -22.30 -30.49 -25.03
N THR A 33 -22.13 -29.59 -24.06
CA THR A 33 -21.11 -29.76 -23.03
C THR A 33 -21.47 -31.01 -22.22
N PRO A 34 -20.59 -32.01 -22.11
CA PRO A 34 -20.83 -33.09 -21.16
C PRO A 34 -20.81 -32.48 -19.76
N SER A 35 -21.94 -32.55 -19.06
CA SER A 35 -21.99 -32.17 -17.65
C SER A 35 -20.95 -33.00 -16.88
N PRO A 36 -20.13 -32.40 -16.00
CA PRO A 36 -19.17 -33.17 -15.22
C PRO A 36 -19.92 -34.13 -14.32
N SER A 37 -19.78 -35.44 -14.57
CA SER A 37 -20.29 -36.47 -13.68
C SER A 37 -19.52 -36.37 -12.36
N LEU A 38 -20.21 -35.95 -11.30
CA LEU A 38 -19.63 -35.98 -9.96
C LEU A 38 -19.40 -37.43 -9.52
N PRO A 39 -18.30 -37.72 -8.81
CA PRO A 39 -18.09 -39.04 -8.22
C PRO A 39 -19.23 -39.35 -7.24
N GLU A 40 -19.73 -40.59 -7.30
CA GLU A 40 -20.76 -41.08 -6.40
C GLU A 40 -20.20 -41.13 -4.97
N ILE A 41 -20.79 -40.34 -4.07
CA ILE A 41 -20.40 -40.33 -2.67
C ILE A 41 -20.94 -41.64 -2.07
N PRO A 42 -20.08 -42.52 -1.52
CA PRO A 42 -20.55 -43.74 -0.88
C PRO A 42 -21.54 -43.37 0.23
N ALA A 43 -22.66 -44.09 0.31
CA ALA A 43 -23.65 -43.92 1.37
C ALA A 43 -22.93 -44.09 2.72
N ALA A 44 -22.75 -42.97 3.43
CA ALA A 44 -21.91 -42.93 4.61
C ALA A 44 -22.61 -43.67 5.77
N GLU A 45 -22.13 -44.85 6.12
CA GLU A 45 -22.09 -45.24 7.53
C GLU A 45 -21.04 -44.34 8.20
N LEU A 46 -21.47 -43.11 8.52
CA LEU A 46 -20.63 -42.13 9.18
C LEU A 46 -20.50 -42.58 10.64
N ASP A 47 -19.47 -43.37 10.92
CA ASP A 47 -19.16 -43.84 12.25
C ASP A 47 -18.72 -42.64 13.13
N LEU A 48 -19.69 -42.10 13.88
CA LEU A 48 -19.49 -41.00 14.82
C LEU A 48 -18.62 -41.40 16.02
N THR A 49 -18.16 -42.66 16.11
CA THR A 49 -17.14 -43.08 17.08
C THR A 49 -15.73 -42.68 16.68
N CYS A 50 -15.55 -42.01 15.53
CA CYS A 50 -14.33 -41.30 15.20
C CYS A 50 -13.98 -40.31 16.33
N SER A 51 -13.07 -40.72 17.22
CA SER A 51 -12.55 -39.85 18.28
C SER A 51 -11.95 -38.60 17.65
N PHE A 52 -12.02 -37.48 18.37
CA PHE A 52 -11.40 -36.22 17.94
C PHE A 52 -9.90 -36.40 17.65
N ASP A 53 -9.25 -37.38 18.31
CA ASP A 53 -7.88 -37.81 18.02
C ASP A 53 -7.71 -38.38 16.61
N SER A 54 -8.70 -39.08 16.06
CA SER A 54 -8.68 -39.57 14.68
C SER A 54 -8.87 -38.43 13.67
N ILE A 55 -9.69 -37.42 14.02
CA ILE A 55 -9.90 -36.21 13.20
C ILE A 55 -8.64 -35.33 13.17
N MET A 56 -7.93 -35.25 14.29
CA MET A 56 -6.65 -34.55 14.40
C MET A 56 -5.45 -35.40 13.94
N GLY A 57 -5.66 -36.65 13.51
CA GLY A 57 -4.60 -37.56 13.06
C GLY A 57 -3.69 -38.12 14.17
N MET A 58 -4.07 -37.93 15.44
CA MET A 58 -3.42 -38.47 16.63
C MET A 58 -3.79 -39.94 16.92
N GLY A 59 -4.92 -40.43 16.40
CA GLY A 59 -5.52 -41.71 16.80
C GLY A 59 -5.02 -43.01 16.14
N THR A 60 -4.40 -43.00 14.96
CA THR A 60 -4.08 -44.27 14.24
C THR A 60 -2.75 -44.24 13.47
N SER A 61 -1.71 -43.58 14.00
CA SER A 61 -0.44 -43.49 13.27
C SER A 61 0.79 -43.59 14.14
N SER A 62 1.01 -44.77 14.74
CA SER A 62 2.34 -45.18 15.24
C SER A 62 3.40 -45.35 14.11
N ALA A 63 3.17 -44.78 12.92
CA ALA A 63 4.10 -44.73 11.80
C ALA A 63 4.18 -43.34 11.11
N SER A 64 3.45 -42.30 11.56
CA SER A 64 3.46 -40.96 10.92
C SER A 64 3.50 -39.75 11.87
N GLY A 65 3.80 -39.97 13.16
CA GLY A 65 3.95 -38.89 14.15
C GLY A 65 5.13 -37.94 13.90
N GLU A 66 6.24 -38.46 13.38
CA GLU A 66 7.45 -37.69 13.02
C GLU A 66 7.20 -36.59 11.95
N PRO A 67 6.64 -36.89 10.75
CA PRO A 67 6.48 -35.88 9.71
C PRO A 67 5.44 -34.80 10.02
N HIS A 68 4.52 -35.01 10.97
CA HIS A 68 3.60 -33.95 11.37
C HIS A 68 4.30 -32.92 12.25
N VAL A 69 5.00 -33.37 13.30
CA VAL A 69 5.73 -32.50 14.22
C VAL A 69 6.83 -31.74 13.48
N GLU A 70 7.56 -32.40 12.58
CA GLU A 70 8.60 -31.76 11.77
C GLU A 70 8.03 -30.68 10.83
N ARG A 71 6.84 -30.92 10.22
CA ARG A 71 6.15 -29.92 9.40
C ARG A 71 5.71 -28.71 10.22
N VAL A 72 5.17 -28.93 11.42
CA VAL A 72 4.78 -27.84 12.33
C VAL A 72 6.00 -27.03 12.74
N HIS A 73 7.11 -27.69 13.09
CA HIS A 73 8.35 -27.03 13.46
C HIS A 73 8.94 -26.19 12.31
N LYS A 74 8.94 -26.72 11.08
CA LYS A 74 9.36 -26.00 9.87
C LYS A 74 8.47 -24.78 9.61
N ARG A 75 7.14 -24.93 9.76
CA ARG A 75 6.21 -23.80 9.63
C ARG A 75 6.46 -22.72 10.67
N ALA A 76 6.64 -23.09 11.93
CA ALA A 76 6.94 -22.14 13.00
C ALA A 76 8.26 -21.38 12.73
N SER A 77 9.30 -22.10 12.30
CA SER A 77 10.59 -21.51 11.91
C SER A 77 10.46 -20.54 10.74
N ASN A 78 9.65 -20.88 9.74
CA ASN A 78 9.39 -20.01 8.60
C ASN A 78 8.60 -18.75 9.00
N VAL A 79 7.59 -18.89 9.85
CA VAL A 79 6.85 -17.73 10.37
C VAL A 79 7.78 -16.79 11.11
N LEU A 80 8.65 -17.31 11.99
CA LEU A 80 9.63 -16.49 12.71
C LEU A 80 10.57 -15.73 11.77
N LYS A 81 11.11 -16.40 10.75
CA LYS A 81 11.95 -15.75 9.72
C LYS A 81 11.19 -14.64 8.99
N LEU A 82 9.96 -14.92 8.57
CA LEU A 82 9.10 -13.93 7.91
C LEU A 82 8.78 -12.75 8.84
N THR A 83 8.59 -12.98 10.14
CA THR A 83 8.40 -11.90 11.11
C THR A 83 9.61 -10.98 11.17
N GLN A 84 10.82 -11.54 11.28
CA GLN A 84 12.07 -10.76 11.30
C GLN A 84 12.26 -9.95 10.02
N GLU A 85 12.02 -10.55 8.86
CA GLU A 85 12.11 -9.86 7.57
C GLU A 85 11.06 -8.74 7.46
N ASN A 86 9.82 -8.98 7.90
CA ASN A 86 8.78 -7.96 7.92
C ASN A 86 9.14 -6.79 8.85
N GLU A 87 9.70 -7.06 10.02
CA GLU A 87 10.16 -6.01 10.93
C GLU A 87 11.26 -5.15 10.30
N LYS A 88 12.26 -5.80 9.69
CA LYS A 88 13.32 -5.10 8.96
C LYS A 88 12.76 -4.22 7.84
N LEU A 89 11.85 -4.75 7.02
CA LEU A 89 11.24 -3.99 5.93
C LEU A 89 10.40 -2.81 6.45
N LYS A 90 9.70 -2.97 7.59
CA LYS A 90 8.98 -1.87 8.24
C LYS A 90 9.92 -0.76 8.71
N GLU A 91 11.07 -1.12 9.27
CA GLU A 91 12.08 -0.15 9.67
C GLU A 91 12.64 0.61 8.46
N GLU A 92 12.91 -0.09 7.36
CA GLU A 92 13.39 0.53 6.12
C GLU A 92 12.35 1.50 5.54
N LEU A 93 11.08 1.09 5.47
CA LEU A 93 9.99 1.97 5.05
C LEU A 93 9.88 3.20 5.96
N LYS A 94 9.96 3.03 7.28
CA LYS A 94 9.94 4.14 8.23
C LYS A 94 11.11 5.09 8.01
N ALA A 95 12.31 4.57 7.77
CA ALA A 95 13.49 5.38 7.46
C ALA A 95 13.32 6.15 6.14
N MET A 96 12.74 5.52 5.11
CA MET A 96 12.45 6.16 3.84
C MET A 96 11.40 7.27 3.98
N THR A 97 10.33 7.02 4.72
CA THR A 97 9.29 8.02 5.02
C THR A 97 9.87 9.20 5.79
N ALA A 98 10.69 8.97 6.81
CA ALA A 98 11.34 10.04 7.56
C ALA A 98 12.24 10.93 6.68
N ARG A 99 12.93 10.33 5.70
CA ARG A 99 13.72 11.08 4.72
C ARG A 99 12.84 11.94 3.81
N LEU A 100 11.72 11.38 3.33
CA LEU A 100 10.77 12.12 2.49
C LEU A 100 10.12 13.28 3.26
N GLU A 101 9.69 13.05 4.49
CA GLU A 101 9.11 14.07 5.36
C GLU A 101 10.10 15.21 5.64
N ALA A 102 11.38 14.88 5.91
CA ALA A 102 12.42 15.88 6.09
C ALA A 102 12.68 16.70 4.81
N ALA A 103 12.66 16.05 3.64
CA ALA A 103 12.79 16.75 2.36
C ALA A 103 11.59 17.66 2.08
N GLU A 104 10.39 17.22 2.42
CA GLU A 104 9.17 18.02 2.28
C GLU A 104 9.20 19.25 3.19
N ARG A 105 9.57 19.09 4.48
CA ARG A 105 9.74 20.22 5.39
C ARG A 105 10.72 21.26 4.86
N ARG A 106 11.89 20.82 4.39
CA ARG A 106 12.88 21.73 3.79
C ARG A 106 12.33 22.48 2.58
N ARG A 107 11.55 21.81 1.73
CA ARG A 107 10.92 22.45 0.57
C ARG A 107 9.90 23.51 1.00
N GLN A 108 9.08 23.22 2.01
CA GLN A 108 8.12 24.17 2.56
C GLN A 108 8.80 25.39 3.20
N GLU A 109 9.85 25.18 3.99
CA GLU A 109 10.65 26.26 4.60
C GLU A 109 11.28 27.17 3.54
N VAL A 110 11.85 26.59 2.48
CA VAL A 110 12.42 27.36 1.37
C VAL A 110 11.35 28.15 0.63
N ALA A 111 10.20 27.54 0.33
CA ALA A 111 9.08 28.22 -0.31
C ALA A 111 8.56 29.38 0.55
N HIS A 112 8.41 29.18 1.86
CA HIS A 112 7.99 30.23 2.79
C HIS A 112 8.98 31.41 2.80
N ARG A 113 10.29 31.13 2.93
CA ARG A 113 11.32 32.18 2.88
C ARG A 113 11.32 32.94 1.56
N GLN A 114 11.09 32.26 0.43
CA GLN A 114 10.99 32.92 -0.87
C GLN A 114 9.76 33.84 -0.97
N LEU A 115 8.64 33.46 -0.37
CA LEU A 115 7.45 34.32 -0.29
C LEU A 115 7.69 35.53 0.63
N GLU A 116 8.38 35.36 1.76
CA GLU A 116 8.75 36.45 2.66
C GLU A 116 9.73 37.44 2.00
N MET A 117 10.74 36.95 1.26
CA MET A 117 11.68 37.80 0.55
C MET A 117 11.01 38.61 -0.57
N GLN A 118 10.04 38.03 -1.28
CA GLN A 118 9.28 38.75 -2.32
C GLN A 118 8.30 39.79 -1.74
N GLN A 119 7.89 39.64 -0.49
CA GLN A 119 7.01 40.58 0.20
C GLN A 119 7.76 41.69 0.97
N GLN A 120 9.11 41.72 0.96
CA GLN A 120 9.82 42.91 1.43
C GLN A 120 9.77 44.00 0.33
N PRO A 121 9.06 45.12 0.55
CA PRO A 121 9.07 46.21 -0.41
C PRO A 121 10.48 46.82 -0.46
N ILE A 122 11.01 46.97 -1.67
CA ILE A 122 12.16 47.81 -1.98
C ILE A 122 11.83 49.23 -1.48
N GLY A 123 12.23 49.57 -0.27
CA GLY A 123 11.81 50.84 0.30
C GLY A 123 12.27 51.08 1.72
N ARG A 124 13.59 51.16 1.95
CA ARG A 124 14.13 51.90 3.12
C ARG A 124 15.63 52.19 3.07
N HIS A 125 16.15 52.72 1.96
CA HIS A 125 17.44 53.42 1.97
C HIS A 125 17.44 54.60 0.99
N VAL A 126 16.59 55.59 1.25
CA VAL A 126 16.75 56.97 0.71
C VAL A 126 16.32 57.97 1.78
N ALA A 127 17.26 58.27 2.67
CA ALA A 127 17.32 59.49 3.47
C ALA A 127 18.80 59.57 3.90
N ASN A 128 19.56 60.62 3.70
CA ASN A 128 19.25 61.99 3.33
C ASN A 128 20.59 62.58 2.86
N THR A 129 20.61 63.19 1.69
CA THR A 129 21.75 63.97 1.21
C THR A 129 21.85 65.22 2.09
N GLN A 130 23.02 65.51 2.66
CA GLN A 130 23.34 66.87 3.09
C GLN A 130 24.76 67.20 2.60
N PRO A 131 24.90 68.07 1.58
CA PRO A 131 26.17 68.71 1.27
C PRO A 131 26.25 70.07 1.98
N ALA A 132 27.48 70.59 2.11
CA ALA A 132 27.88 71.86 2.74
C ALA A 132 28.07 71.77 4.28
N ALA A 133 29.13 72.30 4.87
CA ALA A 133 29.98 73.39 4.44
C ALA A 133 31.44 73.17 4.82
N VAL A 134 32.32 73.50 3.86
CA VAL A 134 33.66 74.00 4.10
C VAL A 134 33.53 75.22 5.02
N GLN A 135 34.12 75.17 6.21
CA GLN A 135 34.45 76.39 6.94
C GLN A 135 35.96 76.45 7.09
N ASP A 136 36.45 77.49 6.43
CA ASP A 136 37.80 77.97 6.29
C ASP A 136 38.08 78.93 7.46
N SER A 137 39.22 78.72 8.13
CA SER A 137 40.08 79.70 8.82
C SER A 137 39.55 80.45 10.07
N PRO A 138 40.43 81.09 10.87
CA PRO A 138 41.89 81.28 10.74
C PRO A 138 42.78 80.53 11.75
#